data_AF-A0A811BSV3-F1
#
_entry.id   AF-A0A811BSV3-F1
#
_cell.length_a   1.000
_cell.length_b   1.000
_cell.length_c   1.000
_cell.angle_alpha   90.00
_cell.angle_beta   90.00
_cell.angle_gamma   90.00
#
_symmetry.space_group_name_H-M   'P 1'
#
loop_
_entity.id
_entity.type
_entity.pdbx_description
1 polymer ?
#
loop_
_entity_poly.entity_id
_entity_poly.type
_entity_poly.pdbx_seq_one_letter_code
_entity_poly.pdbx_strand_id
1 'polypeptide(L)'
;MRKAEGSASDHSYALQLLEINFKANPLDLIYHPDCWFNDEALFHARLTTEEIGGYLMKKSGRWLNDAPDIQLVYAIPQDVYD
;
A
#
# COMPACT_ATOMS: atom_id res chain seq x y z
N MET A 1 -12.06 -0.67 -15.14
CA MET A 1 -11.47 0.54 -14.53
C MET A 1 -12.07 0.68 -13.14
N ARG A 2 -11.27 0.70 -12.06
CA ARG A 2 -11.77 1.16 -10.76
C ARG A 2 -12.05 2.65 -10.90
N LYS A 3 -13.24 3.10 -10.51
CA LYS A 3 -13.54 4.53 -10.40
C LYS A 3 -13.19 4.95 -8.98
N ALA A 4 -12.41 6.01 -8.85
CA ALA A 4 -12.25 6.67 -7.57
C ALA A 4 -13.58 7.33 -7.21
N GLU A 5 -14.08 7.07 -6.01
CA GLU A 5 -15.32 7.63 -5.48
C GLU A 5 -15.00 8.62 -4.36
N GLY A 6 -15.84 9.63 -4.18
CA GLY A 6 -15.63 10.68 -3.20
C GLY A 6 -14.92 11.91 -3.76
N SER A 7 -14.73 12.89 -2.89
CA SER A 7 -14.09 14.15 -3.21
C SER A 7 -12.55 14.03 -3.15
N ALA A 8 -11.85 15.01 -3.73
CA ALA A 8 -10.39 15.09 -3.58
C ALA A 8 -9.97 15.20 -2.09
N SER A 9 -10.77 15.87 -1.26
CA SER A 9 -10.52 15.94 0.19
C SER A 9 -10.68 14.59 0.88
N ASP A 10 -11.63 13.76 0.46
CA ASP A 10 -11.81 12.40 1.02
C ASP A 10 -10.61 11.51 0.69
N HIS A 11 -10.09 11.59 -0.54
CA HIS A 11 -8.87 10.87 -0.92
C HIS A 11 -7.65 11.32 -0.12
N SER A 12 -7.44 12.64 0.02
CA SER A 12 -6.32 13.18 0.80
C SER A 12 -6.42 12.78 2.27
N TYR A 13 -7.62 12.79 2.83
CA TYR A 13 -7.86 12.37 4.21
C TYR A 13 -7.59 10.86 4.41
N ALA A 14 -8.07 10.02 3.49
CA ALA A 14 -7.80 8.58 3.53
C ALA A 14 -6.29 8.28 3.42
N LEU A 15 -5.57 8.99 2.55
CA LEU A 15 -4.14 8.83 2.42
C LEU A 15 -3.40 9.23 3.71
N GLN A 16 -3.75 10.38 4.30
CA GLN A 16 -3.18 10.80 5.59
C GLN A 16 -3.43 9.76 6.69
N LEU A 17 -4.61 9.14 6.73
CA LEU A 17 -4.89 8.07 7.69
C LEU A 17 -3.96 6.87 7.48
N LEU A 18 -3.68 6.49 6.23
CA LEU A 18 -2.74 5.40 5.94
C LEU A 18 -1.31 5.77 6.35
N GLU A 19 -0.85 6.99 6.06
CA GLU A 19 0.50 7.47 6.41
C GLU A 19 0.73 7.56 7.91
N ILE A 20 -0.26 8.03 8.68
CA ILE A 20 -0.21 8.10 10.15
C ILE A 20 -0.13 6.69 10.75
N ASN A 21 -0.85 5.74 10.17
CA ASN A 21 -0.96 4.39 10.73
C ASN A 21 0.17 3.46 10.26
N PHE A 22 0.69 3.64 9.05
CA PHE A 22 1.64 2.73 8.44
C PHE A 22 2.85 3.49 7.89
N LYS A 23 4.01 3.31 8.56
CA LYS A 23 5.31 3.76 8.06
C LYS A 23 5.77 2.89 6.89
N ALA A 24 5.09 3.02 5.76
CA ALA A 24 5.25 2.14 4.61
C ALA A 24 4.91 2.82 3.28
N ASN A 25 5.01 4.15 3.19
CA ASN A 25 4.75 4.96 1.99
C ASN A 25 3.54 4.49 1.13
N PRO A 26 2.30 4.70 1.61
CA PRO A 26 1.10 4.22 0.93
C PRO A 26 0.84 4.86 -0.43
N LEU A 27 1.30 6.09 -0.64
CA LEU A 27 1.13 6.80 -1.90
C LEU A 27 1.84 6.03 -3.03
N ASP A 28 3.09 5.65 -2.82
CA ASP A 28 3.86 4.92 -3.82
C ASP A 28 3.25 3.53 -4.05
N LEU A 29 2.82 2.82 -3.01
CA LEU A 29 2.18 1.50 -3.21
C LEU A 29 0.90 1.57 -4.05
N ILE A 30 0.10 2.62 -3.88
CA ILE A 30 -1.21 2.78 -4.56
C ILE A 30 -1.02 3.24 -6.01
N TYR A 31 -0.10 4.16 -6.26
CA TYR A 31 0.04 4.83 -7.56
C TYR A 31 1.26 4.42 -8.37
N HIS A 32 2.33 3.96 -7.71
CA HIS A 32 3.63 3.62 -8.28
C HIS A 32 4.19 2.32 -7.65
N PRO A 33 3.48 1.19 -7.79
CA PRO A 33 3.89 -0.08 -7.17
C PRO A 33 5.30 -0.51 -7.61
N ASP A 34 5.72 -0.21 -8.83
CA ASP A 34 7.10 -0.39 -9.30
C ASP A 34 8.13 0.31 -8.42
N CYS A 35 7.88 1.58 -8.07
CA CYS A 35 8.75 2.32 -7.16
C CYS A 35 8.70 1.70 -5.75
N TRP A 36 7.49 1.38 -5.26
CA TRP A 36 7.33 0.83 -3.92
C TRP A 36 8.03 -0.50 -3.74
N PHE A 37 7.92 -1.41 -4.72
CA PHE A 37 8.57 -2.73 -4.72
C PHE A 37 10.03 -2.69 -5.20
N ASN A 38 10.47 -1.57 -5.78
CA ASN A 38 11.75 -1.44 -6.49
C ASN A 38 11.91 -2.50 -7.59
N ASP A 39 10.88 -2.65 -8.41
CA ASP A 39 10.81 -3.58 -9.54
C ASP A 39 10.01 -2.96 -10.70
N GLU A 40 10.70 -2.53 -11.76
CA GLU A 40 10.08 -1.91 -12.94
C GLU A 40 9.04 -2.82 -13.63
N ALA A 41 9.16 -4.15 -13.48
CA ALA A 41 8.20 -5.09 -14.03
C ALA A 41 6.81 -4.96 -13.38
N LEU A 42 6.73 -4.33 -12.20
CA LEU A 42 5.51 -4.15 -11.43
C LEU A 42 4.78 -2.83 -11.73
N PHE A 43 5.19 -2.05 -12.73
CA PHE A 43 4.54 -0.78 -13.08
C PHE A 43 3.04 -0.94 -13.40
N HIS A 44 2.65 -2.09 -13.95
CA HIS A 44 1.25 -2.44 -14.25
C HIS A 44 0.61 -3.39 -13.23
N ALA A 45 1.29 -3.67 -12.11
CA ALA A 45 0.76 -4.53 -11.06
C ALA A 45 -0.55 -3.95 -10.53
N ARG A 46 -1.57 -4.80 -10.39
CA ARG A 46 -2.89 -4.42 -9.87
C ARG A 46 -3.12 -5.11 -8.54
N LEU A 47 -2.76 -4.43 -7.48
CA LEU A 47 -3.04 -4.90 -6.13
C LEU A 47 -4.53 -4.75 -5.80
N THR A 48 -5.06 -5.73 -5.07
CA THR A 48 -6.32 -5.64 -4.36
C THR A 48 -6.22 -4.70 -3.16
N THR A 49 -7.34 -4.25 -2.63
CA THR A 49 -7.36 -3.39 -1.43
C THR A 49 -6.78 -4.15 -0.23
N GLU A 50 -7.06 -5.45 -0.17
CA GLU A 50 -6.54 -6.38 0.83
C GLU A 50 -5.02 -6.50 0.72
N GLU A 51 -4.48 -6.73 -0.48
CA GLU A 51 -3.02 -6.76 -0.69
C GLU A 51 -2.36 -5.44 -0.29
N ILE A 52 -2.93 -4.29 -0.66
CA ILE A 52 -2.42 -2.97 -0.24
C ILE A 52 -2.36 -2.90 1.29
N GLY A 53 -3.45 -3.23 1.98
CA GLY A 53 -3.46 -3.26 3.45
C GLY A 53 -2.43 -4.22 4.04
N GLY A 54 -2.30 -5.42 3.47
CA GLY A 54 -1.34 -6.43 3.88
C GLY A 54 0.12 -5.98 3.73
N TYR A 55 0.48 -5.38 2.59
CA TYR A 55 1.81 -4.82 2.36
C TYR A 55 2.12 -3.68 3.33
N LEU A 56 1.16 -2.76 3.57
CA LEU A 56 1.33 -1.67 4.53
C LEU A 56 1.55 -2.17 5.95
N MET A 57 0.73 -3.12 6.42
CA MET A 57 0.90 -3.75 7.74
C MET A 57 2.27 -4.43 7.86
N LYS A 58 2.65 -5.21 6.84
CA LYS A 58 3.87 -6.01 6.88
C LYS A 58 5.15 -5.15 6.79
N LYS A 59 5.17 -4.12 5.94
CA LYS A 59 6.32 -3.20 5.80
C LYS A 59 6.46 -2.29 7.01
N SER A 60 5.35 -1.79 7.57
CA SER A 60 5.39 -0.93 8.76
C SER A 60 5.62 -1.68 10.08
N GLY A 61 5.44 -3.00 10.09
CA GLY A 61 5.45 -3.81 11.32
C GLY A 61 4.21 -3.64 12.20
N ARG A 62 3.22 -2.86 11.77
CA ARG A 62 1.98 -2.62 12.52
C ARG A 62 0.85 -3.48 12.00
N TRP A 63 0.43 -4.45 12.80
CA TRP A 63 -0.71 -5.31 12.52
C TRP A 63 -2.00 -4.72 13.09
N LEU A 64 -3.06 -4.69 12.28
CA LEU A 64 -4.40 -4.40 12.77
C LEU A 64 -4.96 -5.64 13.48
N ASN A 65 -5.67 -5.42 14.59
CA ASN A 65 -6.39 -6.49 15.28
C ASN A 65 -7.43 -7.10 14.33
N ASP A 66 -7.55 -8.42 14.36
CA ASP A 66 -8.50 -9.20 13.56
C ASP A 66 -8.33 -9.06 12.04
N ALA A 67 -7.19 -8.54 11.58
CA ALA A 67 -6.86 -8.58 10.16
C ALA A 67 -6.80 -10.04 9.69
N PRO A 68 -7.41 -10.37 8.54
CA PRO A 68 -7.28 -11.71 7.97
C PRO A 68 -5.82 -11.99 7.61
N ASP A 69 -5.47 -13.27 7.52
CA ASP A 69 -4.19 -13.64 6.90
C ASP A 69 -4.28 -13.35 5.40
N ILE A 70 -3.32 -12.58 4.89
CA ILE A 70 -3.31 -12.11 3.51
C ILE A 70 -2.03 -12.63 2.86
N GLN A 71 -2.19 -13.45 1.83
CA GLN A 71 -1.07 -13.94 1.05
C GLN A 71 -0.52 -12.82 0.16
N LEU A 72 0.70 -12.37 0.46
CA LEU A 72 1.42 -11.38 -0.33
C LEU A 72 2.24 -12.08 -1.42
N VAL A 73 2.00 -11.70 -2.68
CA VAL A 73 2.56 -12.37 -3.86
C VAL A 73 3.95 -11.85 -4.28
N TYR A 74 4.34 -10.67 -3.81
CA TYR A 74 5.62 -10.02 -4.08
C TYR A 74 6.43 -9.88 -2.78
N ALA A 75 7.75 -9.89 -2.92
CA ALA A 75 8.64 -9.68 -1.78
C ALA A 75 8.54 -8.23 -1.28
N ILE A 76 8.72 -8.05 0.03
CA ILE A 76 8.76 -6.71 0.62
C ILE A 76 10.18 -6.19 0.53
N PRO A 77 10.40 -5.03 -0.12
CA PRO A 77 11.73 -4.49 -0.25
C PRO A 77 12.26 -4.04 1.12
N GLN A 78 13.54 -4.24 1.37
CA GLN A 78 14.17 -3.85 2.63
C GLN A 78 14.51 -2.35 2.64
N ASP A 79 15.01 -1.81 1.53
CA ASP A 79 15.81 -0.56 1.53
C ASP A 79 15.14 0.67 0.90
N VAL A 80 13.84 0.59 0.54
CA VAL A 80 13.24 1.63 -0.34
C VAL A 80 12.81 2.89 0.41
N TYR A 81 12.69 2.87 1.73
CA TYR A 81 12.41 4.05 2.53
C TYR A 81 13.00 3.82 3.93
N ASP A 82 14.08 4.55 4.26
CA ASP A 82 14.71 4.59 5.59
C ASP A 82 13.91 5.46 6.57
#